data_AF-A0A381ZTT6-F1
#
_entry.id   AF-A0A381ZTT6-F1
#
_cell.length_a   1.000
_cell.length_b   1.000
_cell.length_c   1.000
_cell.angle_alpha   90.00
_cell.angle_beta   90.00
_cell.angle_gamma   90.00
#
_symmetry.space_group_name_H-M   'P 1'
#
loop_
_entity.id
_entity.type
_entity.pdbx_description
1 polymer ?
#
loop_
_entity_poly.entity_id
_entity_poly.type
_entity_poly.pdbx_seq_one_letter_code
_entity_poly.pdbx_strand_id
1 'polypeptide(L)'
;IALNQVAFSEDEKLELGQDRTPTSLDMAPVQPHSAQRKARTCESCHNNPKTMGYGIAGGVFQTRYLEDIFEDLTNQKTGKTIPRRTQIQIPKIEAMDFDWSTIIKEGQQVQTVGTHWPLSRSLTKEIRDAMERTGLCMGCHREMSNEKIWNKVSETGQLNDNQHIELMNKMLKAYAEVKDN
;
A
#
# COMPACT_ATOMS: atom_id res chain seq x y z
N ILE A 1 30.14 16.14 -0.97
CA ILE A 1 28.97 16.17 -1.87
C ILE A 1 28.09 15.00 -1.46
N ALA A 2 26.92 15.24 -0.86
CA ALA A 2 25.93 14.18 -0.68
C ALA A 2 25.39 13.87 -2.07
N LEU A 3 25.68 12.68 -2.61
CA LEU A 3 25.48 12.44 -4.03
C LEU A 3 24.04 12.12 -4.40
N ASN A 4 23.11 11.88 -3.45
CA ASN A 4 21.69 11.55 -3.68
C ASN A 4 21.42 10.74 -4.96
N GLN A 5 22.36 9.86 -5.28
CA GLN A 5 22.39 9.09 -6.51
C GLN A 5 21.68 7.80 -6.20
N VAL A 6 20.64 7.52 -6.98
CA VAL A 6 19.86 6.31 -6.89
C VAL A 6 20.29 5.41 -8.04
N ALA A 7 20.68 4.18 -7.72
CA ALA A 7 20.90 3.15 -8.73
C ALA A 7 19.56 2.60 -9.20
N PHE A 8 19.54 2.07 -10.42
CA PHE A 8 18.33 1.54 -11.06
C PHE A 8 18.58 0.12 -11.56
N SER A 9 17.53 -0.71 -11.54
CA SER A 9 17.54 -2.12 -11.96
C SER A 9 16.90 -2.28 -13.33
N GLU A 10 17.68 -2.13 -14.40
CA GLU A 10 17.21 -2.29 -15.79
C GLU A 10 16.89 -3.76 -16.12
N ASP A 11 17.57 -4.70 -15.47
CA ASP A 11 17.31 -6.13 -15.56
C ASP A 11 15.91 -6.49 -15.05
N GLU A 12 15.54 -6.02 -13.86
CA GLU A 12 14.22 -6.29 -13.27
C GLU A 12 13.10 -5.59 -14.05
N LYS A 13 13.37 -4.40 -14.62
CA LYS A 13 12.43 -3.76 -15.56
C LYS A 13 12.11 -4.66 -16.75
N LEU A 14 13.14 -5.27 -17.35
CA LEU A 14 12.98 -6.17 -18.49
C LEU A 14 12.22 -7.45 -18.10
N GLU A 15 12.49 -8.00 -16.92
CA GLU A 15 11.81 -9.20 -16.42
C GLU A 15 10.32 -8.94 -16.13
N LEU A 16 10.01 -7.79 -15.52
CA LEU A 16 8.64 -7.39 -15.20
C LEU A 16 7.85 -6.89 -16.41
N GLY A 17 8.52 -6.51 -17.51
CA GLY A 17 7.89 -5.95 -18.70
C GLY A 17 7.19 -4.62 -18.44
N GLN A 18 7.74 -3.79 -17.55
CA GLN A 18 7.16 -2.49 -17.16
C GLN A 18 7.91 -1.30 -17.76
N ASP A 19 7.29 -0.12 -17.78
CA ASP A 19 7.91 1.09 -18.34
C ASP A 19 8.92 1.73 -17.37
N ARG A 20 8.52 1.85 -16.11
CA ARG A 20 9.35 2.41 -15.03
C ARG A 20 10.53 1.50 -14.72
N THR A 21 11.73 2.04 -14.54
CA THR A 21 12.86 1.28 -13.99
C THR A 21 12.80 1.29 -12.46
N PRO A 22 12.73 0.12 -11.78
CA PRO A 22 12.82 0.07 -10.32
C PRO A 22 14.14 0.66 -9.82
N THR A 23 14.10 1.34 -8.68
CA THR A 23 15.33 1.73 -7.97
C THR A 23 15.98 0.50 -7.34
N SER A 24 17.31 0.46 -7.24
CA SER A 24 18.07 -0.60 -6.55
C SER A 24 17.95 -0.56 -5.02
N LEU A 25 16.93 0.13 -4.49
CA LEU A 25 16.58 0.09 -3.08
C LEU A 25 15.89 -1.25 -2.82
N ASP A 26 16.60 -2.17 -2.18
CA ASP A 26 16.10 -3.54 -2.02
C ASP A 26 15.21 -3.71 -0.80
N MET A 27 13.96 -4.11 -1.03
CA MET A 27 13.04 -4.51 0.02
C MET A 27 13.18 -5.99 0.34
N ALA A 28 13.82 -6.28 1.47
CA ALA A 28 14.02 -7.65 1.91
C ALA A 28 12.71 -8.29 2.43
N PRO A 29 12.34 -9.50 1.98
CA PRO A 29 11.18 -10.24 2.48
C PRO A 29 11.49 -10.91 3.83
N VAL A 30 11.72 -10.11 4.87
CA VAL A 30 12.27 -10.56 6.17
C VAL A 30 11.30 -11.31 7.09
N GLN A 31 10.01 -11.41 6.74
CA GLN A 31 8.97 -12.03 7.59
C GLN A 31 7.90 -12.78 6.77
N PRO A 32 8.24 -13.91 6.11
CA PRO A 32 7.25 -14.72 5.42
C PRO A 32 6.27 -15.35 6.43
N HIS A 33 4.99 -15.41 6.05
CA HIS A 33 3.90 -15.92 6.88
C HIS A 33 4.01 -17.43 7.17
N SER A 34 4.86 -18.16 6.44
CA SER A 34 5.15 -19.58 6.66
C SER A 34 6.11 -19.85 7.83
N ALA A 35 6.82 -18.83 8.32
CA ALA A 35 7.80 -18.95 9.40
C ALA A 35 7.29 -18.42 10.76
N GLN A 36 6.10 -17.82 10.80
CA GLN A 36 5.52 -17.26 12.03
C GLN A 36 4.73 -18.32 12.82
N ARG A 37 4.88 -18.35 14.15
CA ARG A 37 4.16 -19.29 15.04
C ARG A 37 2.64 -19.11 15.08
N LYS A 38 2.15 -17.92 14.74
CA LYS A 38 0.72 -17.60 14.66
C LYS A 38 0.41 -17.19 13.23
N ALA A 39 -0.62 -17.80 12.66
CA ALA A 39 -1.18 -17.34 11.40
C ALA A 39 -1.71 -15.90 11.56
N ARG A 40 -1.50 -15.07 10.54
CA ARG A 40 -2.09 -13.73 10.52
C ARG A 40 -3.59 -13.81 10.24
N THR A 41 -4.32 -12.78 10.65
CA THR A 41 -5.74 -12.66 10.32
C THR A 41 -5.93 -12.40 8.83
N CYS A 42 -7.12 -12.69 8.31
CA CYS A 42 -7.45 -12.47 6.90
C CYS A 42 -7.21 -11.01 6.50
N GLU A 43 -7.58 -10.05 7.35
CA GLU A 43 -7.49 -8.59 7.13
C GLU A 43 -6.05 -8.12 6.98
N SER A 44 -5.14 -8.76 7.73
CA SER A 44 -3.70 -8.45 7.67
C SER A 44 -3.12 -8.71 6.27
N CYS A 45 -3.77 -9.56 5.47
CA CYS A 45 -3.35 -9.89 4.11
C CYS A 45 -4.29 -9.33 3.03
N HIS A 46 -5.60 -9.43 3.22
CA HIS A 46 -6.61 -9.09 2.21
C HIS A 46 -7.15 -7.66 2.28
N ASN A 47 -6.83 -6.92 3.35
CA ASN A 47 -7.25 -5.53 3.53
C ASN A 47 -6.10 -4.64 4.02
N ASN A 48 -4.87 -4.98 3.64
CA ASN A 48 -3.68 -4.26 4.07
C ASN A 48 -2.90 -3.71 2.87
N PRO A 49 -2.91 -2.39 2.63
CA PRO A 49 -2.17 -1.78 1.52
C PRO A 49 -0.68 -2.11 1.52
N LYS A 50 -0.06 -2.26 2.70
CA LYS A 50 1.35 -2.62 2.80
C LYS A 50 1.59 -4.06 2.33
N THR A 51 0.69 -4.99 2.68
CA THR A 51 0.77 -6.38 2.18
C THR A 51 0.58 -6.46 0.67
N MET A 52 -0.27 -5.60 0.10
CA MET A 52 -0.50 -5.49 -1.35
C MET A 52 0.65 -4.80 -2.10
N GLY A 53 1.61 -4.21 -1.38
CA GLY A 53 2.74 -3.49 -1.97
C GLY A 53 2.52 -2.00 -2.18
N TYR A 54 1.36 -1.44 -1.82
CA TYR A 54 1.07 0.00 -1.96
C TYR A 54 1.69 0.87 -0.86
N GLY A 55 2.38 0.28 0.09
CA GLY A 55 2.99 0.99 1.21
C GLY A 55 2.09 1.11 2.43
N ILE A 56 2.68 1.55 3.54
CA ILE A 56 2.00 1.77 4.83
C ILE A 56 0.99 2.90 4.64
N ALA A 57 -0.26 2.65 5.04
CA ALA A 57 -1.41 3.52 4.77
C ALA A 57 -1.54 3.94 3.28
N GLY A 58 -1.13 3.08 2.34
CA GLY A 58 -1.17 3.38 0.91
C GLY A 58 -0.06 4.31 0.43
N GLY A 59 1.04 4.43 1.18
CA GLY A 59 2.24 5.12 0.73
C GLY A 59 2.18 6.64 0.86
N VAL A 60 1.39 7.16 1.80
CA VAL A 60 1.12 8.60 1.94
C VAL A 60 2.07 9.34 2.89
N PHE A 61 2.91 8.63 3.66
CA PHE A 61 3.66 9.25 4.76
C PHE A 61 4.95 9.93 4.30
N GLN A 62 5.76 9.27 3.48
CA GLN A 62 7.09 9.74 3.13
C GLN A 62 7.18 10.10 1.64
N THR A 63 6.39 11.06 1.18
CA THR A 63 6.34 11.48 -0.24
C THR A 63 7.16 12.74 -0.55
N ARG A 64 7.71 13.39 0.47
CA ARG A 64 8.39 14.70 0.35
C ARG A 64 9.85 14.64 -0.13
N TYR A 65 10.32 13.50 -0.62
CA TYR A 65 11.71 13.36 -1.06
C TYR A 65 12.04 14.10 -2.34
N LEU A 66 11.04 14.54 -3.10
CA LEU A 66 11.24 15.40 -4.27
C LEU A 66 11.51 16.86 -3.90
N GLU A 67 11.48 17.21 -2.61
CA GLU A 67 11.68 18.56 -2.11
C GLU A 67 13.00 18.66 -1.33
N ASP A 68 13.72 19.77 -1.48
CA ASP A 68 14.79 20.12 -0.56
C ASP A 68 14.17 20.49 0.80
N ILE A 69 14.69 19.92 1.88
CA ILE A 69 14.24 20.25 3.23
C ILE A 69 15.17 21.31 3.80
N PHE A 70 14.55 22.41 4.21
CA PHE A 70 15.17 23.50 4.94
C PHE A 70 14.74 23.45 6.40
N GLU A 71 15.71 23.44 7.31
CA GLU A 71 15.49 23.58 8.75
C GLU A 71 15.89 25.00 9.16
N ASP A 72 14.93 25.92 9.03
CA ASP A 72 15.10 27.36 9.28
C ASP A 72 13.79 27.98 9.77
N LEU A 73 13.85 29.24 10.24
CA LEU A 73 12.65 30.00 10.57
C LEU A 73 11.75 30.17 9.33
N THR A 74 10.51 29.71 9.40
CA THR A 74 9.53 29.80 8.32
C THR A 74 8.39 30.77 8.65
N ASN A 75 7.90 31.44 7.62
CA ASN A 75 6.70 32.26 7.73
C ASN A 75 5.47 31.34 7.87
N GLN A 76 4.81 31.39 9.02
CA GLN A 76 3.70 30.49 9.33
C GLN A 76 2.54 30.52 8.31
N LYS A 77 2.30 31.66 7.64
CA LYS A 77 1.20 31.79 6.66
C LYS A 77 1.56 31.27 5.27
N THR A 78 2.84 31.31 4.90
CA THR A 78 3.29 31.02 3.52
C THR A 78 4.18 29.80 3.41
N GLY A 79 4.68 29.27 4.53
CA GLY A 79 5.65 28.17 4.58
C GLY A 79 7.05 28.54 4.08
N LYS A 80 7.27 29.78 3.62
CA LYS A 80 8.55 30.23 3.06
C LYS A 80 9.57 30.51 4.14
N THR A 81 10.82 30.16 3.88
CA THR A 81 11.97 30.45 4.75
C THR A 81 12.18 31.97 4.88
N ILE A 82 12.39 32.45 6.11
CA ILE A 82 12.57 33.87 6.46
C ILE A 82 14.02 34.34 6.29
N PRO A 83 15.05 33.59 6.74
CA PRO A 83 16.44 33.98 6.55
C PRO A 83 16.80 34.23 5.07
N ARG A 84 17.61 35.27 4.82
CA ARG A 84 18.15 35.56 3.48
C ARG A 84 19.27 34.62 3.07
N ARG A 85 19.89 33.95 4.04
CA ARG A 85 20.94 32.95 3.84
C ARG A 85 20.43 31.67 4.47
N THR A 86 20.23 30.66 3.64
CA THR A 86 19.78 29.33 4.04
C THR A 86 20.74 28.31 3.45
N GLN A 87 20.72 27.12 4.02
CA GLN A 87 21.41 25.96 3.47
C GLN A 87 20.40 24.84 3.35
N ILE A 88 20.57 23.95 2.36
CA ILE A 88 19.79 22.72 2.28
C ILE A 88 20.30 21.76 3.35
N GLN A 89 19.43 21.30 4.25
CA GLN A 89 19.79 20.31 5.28
C GLN A 89 19.61 18.89 4.75
N ILE A 90 18.52 18.61 4.04
CA ILE A 90 18.30 17.33 3.38
C ILE A 90 17.99 17.60 1.91
N PRO A 91 18.93 17.30 0.99
CA PRO A 91 18.69 17.50 -0.43
C PRO A 91 17.65 16.51 -0.96
N LYS A 92 16.88 16.94 -1.97
CA LYS A 92 15.91 16.10 -2.66
C LYS A 92 16.56 14.88 -3.33
N ILE A 93 15.80 13.81 -3.48
CA ILE A 93 16.15 12.59 -4.20
C ILE A 93 15.15 12.45 -5.35
N GLU A 94 15.54 12.88 -6.56
CA GLU A 94 14.61 12.99 -7.71
C GLU A 94 13.97 11.66 -8.10
N ALA A 95 14.69 10.55 -7.91
CA ALA A 95 14.22 9.20 -8.23
C ALA A 95 13.25 8.62 -7.19
N MET A 96 12.98 9.33 -6.09
CA MET A 96 12.20 8.84 -4.95
C MET A 96 10.86 9.57 -4.83
N ASP A 97 10.06 9.51 -5.90
CA ASP A 97 8.70 10.04 -5.99
C ASP A 97 7.65 9.15 -5.29
N PHE A 98 8.06 8.29 -4.36
CA PHE A 98 7.24 7.30 -3.67
C PHE A 98 7.67 7.16 -2.21
N ASP A 99 6.76 6.68 -1.36
CA ASP A 99 7.07 6.33 0.02
C ASP A 99 7.93 5.06 0.09
N TRP A 100 8.96 5.03 0.97
CA TRP A 100 9.90 3.91 1.12
C TRP A 100 9.27 2.54 1.29
N SER A 101 8.06 2.47 1.86
CA SER A 101 7.38 1.21 2.06
C SER A 101 6.60 0.74 0.83
N THR A 102 6.51 1.56 -0.23
CA THR A 102 5.78 1.29 -1.47
C THR A 102 6.63 0.45 -2.41
N ILE A 103 6.11 -0.72 -2.80
CA ILE A 103 6.71 -1.57 -3.83
C ILE A 103 6.02 -1.31 -5.17
N ILE A 104 4.70 -1.08 -5.17
CA ILE A 104 3.87 -0.88 -6.35
C ILE A 104 3.23 0.51 -6.30
N LYS A 105 3.47 1.31 -7.34
CA LYS A 105 2.80 2.61 -7.57
C LYS A 105 2.25 2.60 -8.99
N GLU A 106 0.97 2.99 -9.13
CA GLU A 106 0.32 3.07 -10.45
C GLU A 106 0.43 1.76 -11.27
N GLY A 107 0.43 0.62 -10.58
CA GLY A 107 0.54 -0.70 -11.18
C GLY A 107 1.96 -1.18 -11.50
N GLN A 108 2.97 -0.30 -11.40
CA GLN A 108 4.37 -0.61 -11.70
C GLN A 108 5.21 -0.71 -10.42
N GLN A 109 6.23 -1.56 -10.45
CA GLN A 109 7.17 -1.69 -9.35
C GLN A 109 8.12 -0.49 -9.29
N VAL A 110 8.29 0.11 -8.11
CA VAL A 110 9.11 1.32 -7.94
C VAL A 110 10.50 1.06 -7.39
N GLN A 111 10.70 -0.06 -6.69
CA GLN A 111 11.95 -0.46 -6.06
C GLN A 111 12.09 -1.99 -6.06
N THR A 112 13.32 -2.51 -5.98
CA THR A 112 13.57 -3.95 -6.08
C THR A 112 13.08 -4.73 -4.86
N VAL A 113 12.76 -6.02 -5.03
CA VAL A 113 12.26 -6.87 -3.94
C VAL A 113 13.04 -8.18 -3.85
N GLY A 114 14.09 -8.19 -3.03
CA GLY A 114 14.84 -9.39 -2.71
C GLY A 114 15.52 -10.01 -3.93
N THR A 115 16.11 -9.19 -4.80
CA THR A 115 16.77 -9.55 -6.09
C THR A 115 17.79 -10.67 -5.99
N HIS A 116 18.25 -10.97 -4.79
CA HIS A 116 19.14 -12.08 -4.48
C HIS A 116 18.49 -13.47 -4.63
N TRP A 117 17.15 -13.56 -4.69
CA TRP A 117 16.42 -14.84 -4.75
C TRP A 117 15.38 -14.86 -5.88
N PRO A 118 15.40 -15.86 -6.78
CA PRO A 118 14.47 -15.91 -7.94
C PRO A 118 12.97 -15.90 -7.60
N LEU A 119 12.60 -16.28 -6.37
CA LEU A 119 11.21 -16.30 -5.91
C LEU A 119 10.82 -15.06 -5.09
N SER A 120 11.79 -14.22 -4.74
CA SER A 120 11.53 -12.93 -4.10
C SER A 120 11.19 -11.94 -5.21
N ARG A 121 9.91 -11.60 -5.29
CA ARG A 121 9.39 -10.63 -6.25
C ARG A 121 8.18 -9.94 -5.68
N SER A 122 7.80 -8.81 -6.26
CA SER A 122 6.49 -8.23 -5.98
C SER A 122 5.37 -9.18 -6.42
N LEU A 123 4.22 -9.09 -5.75
CA LEU A 123 3.01 -9.81 -6.17
C LEU A 123 2.62 -9.36 -7.57
N THR A 124 2.32 -10.26 -8.50
CA THR A 124 1.84 -9.86 -9.84
C THR A 124 0.47 -9.18 -9.74
N LYS A 125 0.07 -8.45 -10.79
CA LYS A 125 -1.26 -7.83 -10.82
C LYS A 125 -2.37 -8.85 -10.60
N GLU A 126 -2.29 -10.02 -11.22
CA GLU A 126 -3.29 -11.08 -11.10
C GLU A 126 -3.40 -11.61 -9.66
N ILE A 127 -2.26 -11.75 -8.97
CA ILE A 127 -2.22 -12.17 -7.56
C ILE A 127 -2.80 -11.07 -6.68
N ARG A 128 -2.43 -9.80 -6.92
CA ARG A 128 -2.97 -8.67 -6.19
C ARG A 128 -4.48 -8.58 -6.40
N ASP A 129 -4.96 -8.61 -7.64
CA ASP A 129 -6.39 -8.62 -7.98
C ASP A 129 -7.11 -9.80 -7.31
N ALA A 130 -6.50 -10.99 -7.24
CA ALA A 130 -7.06 -12.16 -6.57
C ALA A 130 -7.18 -11.98 -5.05
N MET A 131 -6.14 -11.43 -4.41
CA MET A 131 -6.14 -11.10 -2.99
C MET A 131 -7.09 -9.93 -2.68
N GLU A 132 -7.19 -8.98 -3.60
CA GLU A 132 -8.13 -7.86 -3.67
C GLU A 132 -9.49 -8.25 -4.23
N ARG A 133 -9.83 -9.54 -4.36
CA ARG A 133 -11.24 -9.96 -4.53
C ARG A 133 -12.04 -9.71 -3.24
N THR A 134 -11.93 -8.48 -2.74
CA THR A 134 -12.88 -7.58 -2.10
C THR A 134 -14.30 -7.58 -2.68
N GLY A 135 -14.64 -8.47 -3.63
CA GLY A 135 -16.01 -8.62 -4.13
C GLY A 135 -17.02 -8.90 -3.02
N LEU A 136 -16.57 -9.50 -1.90
CA LEU A 136 -17.39 -9.66 -0.70
C LEU A 136 -17.67 -8.32 0.00
N CYS A 137 -16.68 -7.42 0.04
CA CYS A 137 -16.77 -6.09 0.63
C CYS A 137 -17.58 -5.12 -0.26
N MET A 138 -17.49 -5.29 -1.59
CA MET A 138 -18.16 -4.44 -2.57
C MET A 138 -19.69 -4.50 -2.49
N GLY A 139 -20.27 -5.58 -1.94
CA GLY A 139 -21.70 -5.66 -1.67
C GLY A 139 -22.18 -4.50 -0.78
N CYS A 140 -21.41 -4.16 0.25
CA CYS A 140 -21.72 -3.05 1.16
C CYS A 140 -21.25 -1.70 0.60
N HIS A 141 -20.05 -1.64 0.00
CA HIS A 141 -19.50 -0.38 -0.54
C HIS A 141 -20.31 0.18 -1.72
N ARG A 142 -20.85 -0.68 -2.59
CA ARG A 142 -21.72 -0.26 -3.70
C ARG A 142 -23.01 0.37 -3.20
N GLU A 143 -23.53 -0.12 -2.08
CA GLU A 143 -24.83 0.27 -1.56
C GLU A 143 -24.72 1.31 -0.43
N MET A 144 -23.56 1.92 -0.19
CA MET A 144 -23.34 2.90 0.92
C MET A 144 -24.36 4.03 0.97
N SER A 145 -24.91 4.44 -0.18
CA SER A 145 -25.91 5.50 -0.28
C SER A 145 -27.35 5.00 -0.34
N ASN A 146 -27.57 3.69 -0.25
CA ASN A 146 -28.88 3.07 -0.32
C ASN A 146 -29.52 2.95 1.07
N GLU A 147 -30.22 4.00 1.49
CA GLU A 147 -30.88 4.06 2.79
C GLU A 147 -31.83 2.88 3.04
N LYS A 148 -32.51 2.37 2.00
CA LYS A 148 -33.43 1.23 2.15
C LYS A 148 -32.72 -0.05 2.55
N ILE A 149 -31.51 -0.26 2.04
CA ILE A 149 -30.70 -1.42 2.40
C ILE A 149 -30.11 -1.20 3.79
N TRP A 150 -29.50 -0.05 4.04
CA TRP A 150 -28.84 0.22 5.32
C TRP A 150 -29.80 0.22 6.50
N ASN A 151 -31.01 0.77 6.37
CA ASN A 151 -32.03 0.70 7.42
C ASN A 151 -32.42 -0.72 7.84
N LYS A 152 -32.16 -1.73 7.00
CA LYS A 152 -32.43 -3.15 7.31
C LYS A 152 -31.26 -3.88 7.93
N VAL A 153 -30.03 -3.45 7.65
CA VAL A 153 -28.81 -4.21 7.99
C VAL A 153 -27.88 -3.48 8.97
N SER A 154 -28.08 -2.18 9.19
CA SER A 154 -27.28 -1.39 10.13
C SER A 154 -27.70 -1.65 11.57
N GLU A 155 -26.73 -1.82 12.45
CA GLU A 155 -26.91 -1.88 13.90
C GLU A 155 -26.23 -0.66 14.57
N THR A 156 -26.62 -0.34 15.80
CA THR A 156 -26.00 0.76 16.56
C THR A 156 -24.55 0.44 16.88
N GLY A 157 -23.63 1.31 16.47
CA GLY A 157 -22.20 1.22 16.78
C GLY A 157 -21.35 0.85 15.56
N GLN A 158 -20.12 0.41 15.81
CA GLN A 158 -19.20 -0.06 14.79
C GLN A 158 -18.78 -1.50 15.11
N LEU A 159 -18.73 -2.35 14.09
CA LEU A 159 -18.24 -3.72 14.23
C LEU A 159 -16.73 -3.68 14.43
N ASN A 160 -16.23 -4.46 15.39
CA ASN A 160 -14.82 -4.82 15.43
C ASN A 160 -14.51 -5.93 14.42
N ASP A 161 -13.23 -6.24 14.23
CA ASP A 161 -12.75 -7.22 13.25
C ASP A 161 -13.48 -8.58 13.34
N ASN A 162 -13.61 -9.14 14.55
CA ASN A 162 -14.29 -10.43 14.74
C ASN A 162 -15.77 -10.37 14.37
N GLN A 163 -16.45 -9.28 14.75
CA GLN A 163 -17.87 -9.09 14.42
C GLN A 163 -18.08 -8.91 12.92
N HIS A 164 -17.17 -8.21 12.25
CA HIS A 164 -17.20 -8.01 10.81
C HIS A 164 -17.01 -9.33 10.06
N ILE A 165 -16.05 -10.17 10.47
CA ILE A 165 -15.82 -11.50 9.88
C ILE A 165 -17.06 -12.39 10.02
N GLU A 166 -17.70 -12.41 11.20
CA GLU A 166 -18.91 -13.21 11.43
C GLU A 166 -20.09 -12.73 10.58
N LEU A 167 -20.23 -11.42 10.37
CA LEU A 167 -21.23 -10.88 9.44
C LEU A 167 -21.00 -11.39 8.02
N MET A 168 -19.76 -11.35 7.52
CA MET A 168 -19.43 -11.87 6.19
C MET A 168 -19.73 -13.37 6.07
N ASN A 169 -19.46 -14.17 7.11
CA ASN A 169 -19.80 -15.59 7.14
C ASN A 169 -21.32 -15.83 7.06
N LYS A 170 -22.11 -15.06 7.79
CA LYS A 170 -23.58 -15.11 7.73
C LYS A 170 -24.10 -14.77 6.34
N MET A 171 -23.55 -13.75 5.69
CA MET A 171 -23.93 -13.37 4.31
C MET A 171 -23.64 -14.48 3.30
N LEU A 172 -22.50 -15.17 3.42
CA LEU A 172 -22.17 -16.31 2.56
C LEU A 172 -23.16 -17.48 2.74
N LYS A 173 -23.50 -17.82 3.99
CA LYS A 173 -24.49 -18.87 4.29
C LYS A 173 -25.88 -18.53 3.76
N ALA A 174 -26.33 -17.29 3.95
CA ALA A 174 -27.62 -16.83 3.43
C ALA A 174 -27.67 -16.91 1.89
N TYR A 175 -26.57 -16.62 1.19
CA TYR A 175 -26.51 -16.78 -0.27
C TYR A 175 -26.57 -18.26 -0.71
N ALA A 176 -25.96 -19.17 0.05
CA ALA A 176 -26.05 -20.60 -0.20
C ALA A 176 -27.50 -21.10 -0.10
N GLU A 177 -28.24 -20.67 0.93
CA GLU A 177 -29.68 -21.01 1.08
C GLU A 177 -30.55 -20.53 -0.08
N VAL A 178 -30.20 -19.38 -0.68
CA VAL A 178 -30.88 -18.86 -1.88
C VAL A 178 -30.56 -19.69 -3.13
N LYS A 179 -29.41 -20.37 -3.17
CA LYS A 179 -29.01 -21.24 -4.30
C LYS A 179 -29.59 -22.65 -4.23
N ASP A 180 -29.94 -23.11 -3.03
CA ASP A 180 -30.57 -24.40 -2.79
C ASP A 180 -32.10 -24.38 -3.01
N ASN A 181 -32.68 -23.21 -3.34
CA ASN A 181 -34.08 -23.00 -3.72
C ASN A 181 -34.22 -22.62 -5.20
#